data_AF-A0A7V8Z557-F1
#
_entry.id   AF-A0A7V8Z557-F1
#
_cell.length_a   1.000
_cell.length_b   1.000
_cell.length_c   1.000
_cell.angle_alpha   90.00
_cell.angle_beta   90.00
_cell.angle_gamma   90.00
#
_symmetry.space_group_name_H-M   'P 1'
#
loop_
_entity.id
_entity.type
_entity.pdbx_description
1 polymer ?
#
loop_
_entity_poly.entity_id
_entity_poly.type
_entity_poly.pdbx_seq_one_letter_code
_entity_poly.pdbx_strand_id
1 'polypeptide(L)' 'MTVLVFSDGTGDELAGSALEALTKARSWGEVEVFHVGPLDDTRQAELAAHGATGIHHLDTDHGLPTA' A
#
# COMPACT_ATOMS: atom_id res chain seq x y z
N MET A 1 -5.59 -12.32 12.74
CA MET A 1 -4.15 -11.98 12.66
C MET A 1 -4.02 -11.00 11.52
N THR A 2 -3.33 -9.89 11.73
CA THR A 2 -3.17 -8.83 10.72
C THR A 2 -1.79 -8.94 10.09
N VAL A 3 -1.72 -8.94 8.77
CA VAL A 3 -0.48 -8.92 8.00
C VAL A 3 -0.26 -7.52 7.46
N LEU A 4 0.88 -6.92 7.79
CA LEU A 4 1.27 -5.62 7.26
C LEU A 4 2.13 -5.81 6.01
N VAL A 5 1.72 -5.20 4.91
CA VAL A 5 2.49 -5.16 3.65
C VAL A 5 2.94 -3.74 3.38
N PHE A 6 4.23 -3.54 3.14
CA PHE A 6 4.77 -2.27 2.69
C PHE A 6 4.61 -2.18 1.18
N SER A 7 3.99 -1.10 0.71
CA SER A 7 3.98 -0.77 -0.71
C SER A 7 4.71 0.54 -0.94
N ASP A 8 5.66 0.49 -1.87
CA ASP A 8 6.27 1.65 -2.48
C ASP A 8 5.77 1.78 -3.92
N GLY A 9 5.73 3.01 -4.40
CA GLY A 9 5.49 3.33 -5.80
C GLY A 9 6.54 4.35 -6.25
N THR A 10 7.07 4.18 -7.46
CA THR A 10 7.94 5.18 -8.07
C THR A 10 7.15 5.89 -9.16
N GLY A 11 6.95 7.20 -9.00
CA GLY A 11 6.12 7.96 -9.94
C GLY A 11 4.66 7.54 -9.85
N ASP A 12 4.11 7.05 -10.95
CA ASP A 12 2.67 6.80 -11.08
C ASP A 12 2.22 5.35 -10.85
N GLU A 13 3.15 4.42 -10.61
CA GLU A 13 2.88 2.98 -10.54
C GLU A 13 3.22 2.37 -9.17
N LEU A 14 2.40 1.43 -8.71
CA LEU A 14 2.68 0.59 -7.54
C LEU A 14 3.73 -0.47 -7.89
N ALA A 15 4.61 -0.78 -6.95
CA ALA A 15 5.55 -1.89 -7.12
C ALA A 15 4.82 -3.23 -7.25
N GLY A 16 5.00 -3.93 -8.37
CA GLY A 16 4.34 -5.22 -8.62
C GLY A 16 4.64 -6.28 -7.55
N SER A 17 5.82 -6.23 -6.93
CA SER A 17 6.20 -7.09 -5.79
C SER A 17 5.31 -6.86 -4.57
N ALA A 18 4.88 -5.62 -4.30
CA ALA A 18 3.98 -5.30 -3.21
C ALA A 18 2.57 -5.86 -3.47
N LEU A 19 2.09 -5.78 -4.71
CA LEU A 19 0.80 -6.36 -5.13
C LEU A 19 0.78 -7.89 -5.04
N GLU A 20 1.88 -8.54 -5.41
CA GLU A 20 2.05 -9.99 -5.22
C GLU A 20 2.06 -10.37 -3.74
N ALA A 21 2.76 -9.60 -2.89
CA ALA A 21 2.82 -9.84 -1.45
C ALA A 21 1.44 -9.69 -0.80
N LEU A 22 0.68 -8.65 -1.17
CA LEU A 22 -0.72 -8.44 -0.78
C LEU A 22 -1.59 -9.65 -1.13
N THR A 23 -1.49 -10.12 -2.38
CA THR A 23 -2.30 -11.24 -2.86
C THR A 23 -2.03 -12.52 -2.07
N LYS A 24 -0.75 -12.79 -1.74
CA LYS A 24 -0.36 -13.96 -0.93
C LYS A 24 -0.79 -13.83 0.54
N ALA A 25 -0.66 -12.63 1.11
CA ALA A 25 -0.99 -12.33 2.51
C ALA A 25 -2.47 -12.57 2.85
N ARG A 26 -3.38 -12.46 1.87
CA ARG A 26 -4.82 -12.75 2.04
C ARG A 26 -5.10 -14.11 2.68
N SER A 27 -4.26 -15.11 2.38
CA SER A 27 -4.41 -16.47 2.91
C SER A 27 -4.01 -16.59 4.39
N TRP A 28 -3.36 -15.58 4.95
CA TRP A 28 -2.81 -15.59 6.31
C TRP A 28 -3.67 -14.77 7.29
N GLY A 29 -4.56 -13.90 6.79
CA GLY A 29 -5.46 -13.10 7.61
C GLY A 29 -5.91 -11.80 6.92
N GLU A 30 -6.30 -10.83 7.75
CA GLU A 30 -6.58 -9.46 7.30
C GLU A 30 -5.28 -8.80 6.85
N VAL A 31 -5.32 -8.01 5.77
CA VAL A 31 -4.13 -7.42 5.18
C VAL A 31 -4.24 -5.91 5.24
N GLU A 32 -3.35 -5.28 5.99
CA GLU A 32 -3.21 -3.83 6.00
C GLU A 32 -1.99 -3.44 5.18
N VAL A 33 -2.11 -2.33 4.44
CA VAL A 33 -1.01 -1.77 3.64
C VAL A 33 -0.47 -0.54 4.32
N PHE A 34 0.86 -0.44 4.42
CA PHE A 34 1.53 0.82 4.69
C PHE A 34 2.12 1.35 3.37
N HIS A 35 1.51 2.40 2.83
CA HIS A 35 1.90 3.01 1.56
C HIS A 35 2.64 4.33 1.80
N VAL A 36 3.79 4.50 1.14
CA VAL A 36 4.57 5.75 1.18
C VAL A 36 4.68 6.32 -0.23
N GLY A 37 4.27 7.57 -0.39
CA GLY A 37 4.29 8.29 -1.68
C GLY A 37 2.90 8.76 -2.11
N PRO A 38 2.76 9.29 -3.34
CA PRO A 38 1.47 9.74 -3.85
C PRO A 38 0.49 8.58 -4.03
N LEU A 39 -0.73 8.73 -3.49
CA LEU A 39 -1.79 7.73 -3.59
C LEU A 39 -3.08 8.38 -4.10
N ASP A 40 -3.51 7.99 -5.30
CA ASP A 40 -4.79 8.40 -5.88
C ASP A 40 -5.85 7.29 -5.74
N ASP A 41 -7.09 7.59 -6.14
CA ASP A 41 -8.21 6.66 -6.09
C ASP A 41 -7.96 5.38 -6.92
N THR A 42 -7.20 5.49 -8.02
CA THR A 42 -6.89 4.35 -8.91
C THR A 42 -5.97 3.38 -8.20
N ARG A 43 -4.88 3.87 -7.61
CA ARG A 43 -3.93 3.06 -6.84
C ARG A 43 -4.55 2.51 -5.57
N GLN A 44 -5.42 3.29 -4.91
CA GLN A 44 -6.17 2.81 -3.75
C GLN A 44 -7.08 1.62 -4.12
N ALA A 45 -7.78 1.73 -5.26
CA ALA A 45 -8.60 0.64 -5.78
C ALA A 45 -7.75 -0.59 -6.16
N GLU A 46 -6.56 -0.40 -6.72
CA GLU A 46 -5.62 -1.48 -7.05
C GLU A 46 -5.14 -2.22 -5.78
N LEU A 47 -4.74 -1.51 -4.73
CA LEU A 47 -4.35 -2.12 -3.44
C LEU A 47 -5.51 -2.95 -2.84
N ALA A 48 -6.73 -2.43 -2.88
CA ALA A 48 -7.92 -3.14 -2.44
C ALA A 48 -8.17 -4.40 -3.31
N ALA A 49 -8.06 -4.27 -4.64
CA ALA A 49 -8.18 -5.37 -5.59
C ALA A 49 -7.12 -6.47 -5.39
N HIS A 50 -5.99 -6.14 -4.75
CA HIS A 50 -4.92 -7.06 -4.35
C HIS A 50 -4.97 -7.54 -2.89
N GLY A 51 -5.86 -6.99 -2.04
CA GLY A 51 -6.25 -7.62 -0.78
C GLY A 51 -6.18 -6.72 0.43
N ALA A 52 -5.81 -5.46 0.25
CA ALA A 52 -5.81 -4.51 1.34
C ALA A 52 -7.23 -4.35 1.90
N THR A 53 -7.38 -4.61 3.20
CA THR A 53 -8.58 -4.33 3.99
C THR A 53 -8.46 -3.02 4.76
N GLY A 54 -7.24 -2.49 4.88
CA GLY A 54 -6.92 -1.16 5.42
C GLY A 54 -5.68 -0.59 4.76
N ILE A 55 -5.62 0.74 4.61
CA ILE A 55 -4.49 1.43 3.99
C ILE A 55 -4.06 2.57 4.93
N HIS A 56 -2.85 2.46 5.44
CA HIS A 56 -2.13 3.52 6.14
C HIS A 56 -1.28 4.26 5.11
N HIS A 57 -1.61 5.51 4.85
CA HIS A 57 -0.96 6.30 3.81
C HIS A 57 -0.09 7.40 4.42
N LEU A 58 1.19 7.39 4.06
CA LEU A 58 2.11 8.49 4.29
C LEU A 58 2.29 9.28 2.99
N ASP A 59 1.57 10.39 2.89
CA ASP A 59 1.72 11.35 1.81
C ASP A 59 3.03 12.14 1.97
N THR A 60 3.89 12.08 0.96
CA THR A 60 5.19 12.76 0.94
C THR A 60 5.17 14.10 0.20
N ASP A 61 4.07 14.44 -0.48
CA ASP A 61 3.98 15.65 -1.33
C ASP A 61 3.90 16.94 -0.49
N HIS A 62 3.44 16.83 0.76
CA HIS A 62 3.31 17.97 1.67
C HIS A 62 4.60 18.29 2.45
N GLY A 63 5.72 17.63 2.12
CA GLY A 63 6.98 17.74 2.84
C GLY A 63 6.91 17.00 4.17
N LEU A 64 7.78 16.01 4.35
CA LEU A 64 7.88 15.33 5.64
C LEU A 64 8.35 16.33 6.71
N PRO A 65 7.81 16.28 7.94
CA PRO A 65 8.32 17.08 9.04
C PRO A 65 9.83 16.90 9.15
N THR A 66 10.58 17.98 8.97
CA THR A 66 12.03 17.97 9.18
C THR A 66 12.28 18.04 10.68
N ALA A 67 13.12 17.13 11.18
CA ALA A 67 13.49 17.03 12.59
C ALA A 67 14.48 18.13 13.01
#